data_AF-A0A0B3BTQ3-F1
#
_entry.id   AF-A0A0B3BTQ3-F1
#
_cell.length_a   1.000
_cell.length_b   1.000
_cell.length_c   1.000
_cell.angle_alpha   90.00
_cell.angle_beta   90.00
_cell.angle_gamma   90.00
#
_symmetry.space_group_name_H-M   'P 1'
#
loop_
_entity.id
_entity.type
_entity.pdbx_description
1 polymer ?
#
loop_
_entity_poly.entity_id
_entity_poly.type
_entity_poly.pdbx_seq_one_letter_code
_entity_poly.pdbx_strand_id
1 'polypeptide(L)'
;MEFDPWTQSLVNAMSTMWGSVAAFIPRLFGALVVLLLGFVVAKLLDTLLSKLLAKLGLDRLMAGTGLTKMMARIGIQVPVSTLIGKIVYWFVLLVFLVSAADSLGLQRVSATLDVFALYLPKVFGAALVLLAGVLLAQLVNGLVRGAAESVGLDYAASLGRVAQAMVIIISISVAIGQLEVKTDLLNTVIAIVLISVGLAAALALGLGSREIAGQILAGIYVRELYEVGQDIQVGDIQGQIEEIGTVKTILVTSDGDLVSIANKTLLEHRVNSR
;
A
#
# COMPACT_ATOMS: atom_id res chain seq x y z
N MET A 1 -68.76 -46.19 -3.18
CA MET A 1 -68.76 -44.99 -2.34
C MET A 1 -67.90 -43.96 -3.06
N GLU A 2 -68.50 -43.07 -3.82
CA GLU A 2 -67.78 -41.92 -4.38
C GLU A 2 -67.41 -41.02 -3.19
N PHE A 3 -66.11 -40.89 -2.94
CA PHE A 3 -65.61 -40.01 -1.90
C PHE A 3 -66.02 -38.58 -2.22
N ASP A 4 -66.60 -37.87 -1.25
CA ASP A 4 -66.99 -36.47 -1.33
C ASP A 4 -65.82 -35.66 -1.94
N PRO A 5 -66.04 -34.80 -2.96
CA PRO A 5 -65.00 -33.96 -3.58
C PRO A 5 -64.05 -33.27 -2.58
N TRP A 6 -64.54 -32.96 -1.38
CA TRP A 6 -63.73 -32.38 -0.30
C TRP A 6 -62.70 -33.35 0.29
N THR A 7 -63.07 -34.63 0.44
CA THR A 7 -62.17 -35.68 0.93
C THR A 7 -61.09 -36.03 -0.09
N GLN A 8 -61.41 -36.04 -1.38
CA GLN A 8 -60.43 -36.25 -2.45
C GLN A 8 -59.39 -35.11 -2.49
N SER A 9 -59.85 -33.87 -2.29
CA SER A 9 -58.97 -32.70 -2.24
C SER A 9 -58.00 -32.75 -1.05
N LEU A 10 -58.49 -33.15 0.13
CA LEU A 10 -57.66 -33.34 1.32
C LEU A 10 -56.62 -34.45 1.16
N VAL A 11 -57.03 -35.60 0.61
CA VAL A 11 -56.11 -36.74 0.39
C VAL A 11 -55.04 -36.36 -0.63
N ASN A 12 -55.39 -35.63 -1.70
CA ASN A 12 -54.45 -35.13 -2.70
C ASN A 12 -53.47 -34.09 -2.12
N ALA A 13 -53.96 -33.18 -1.27
CA ALA A 13 -53.10 -32.23 -0.58
C ALA A 13 -52.10 -32.96 0.35
N MET A 14 -52.60 -33.93 1.14
CA MET A 14 -51.77 -34.71 2.06
C MET A 14 -50.74 -35.58 1.33
N SER A 15 -51.11 -36.21 0.22
CA SER A 15 -50.19 -37.02 -0.59
C SER A 15 -49.11 -36.18 -1.27
N THR A 16 -49.45 -34.96 -1.71
CA THR A 16 -48.50 -34.00 -2.27
C THR A 16 -47.52 -33.47 -1.20
N MET A 17 -48.00 -33.20 0.01
CA MET A 17 -47.16 -32.83 1.14
C MET A 17 -46.23 -33.99 1.54
N TRP A 18 -46.75 -35.21 1.61
CA TRP A 18 -45.94 -36.41 1.92
C TRP A 18 -44.90 -36.68 0.84
N GLY A 19 -45.25 -36.54 -0.44
CA GLY A 19 -44.32 -36.65 -1.56
C GLY A 19 -43.18 -35.64 -1.49
N SER A 20 -43.48 -34.41 -1.06
CA SER A 20 -42.49 -33.35 -0.86
C SER A 20 -41.53 -33.66 0.31
N VAL A 21 -42.05 -34.21 1.41
CA VAL A 21 -41.23 -34.66 2.56
C VAL A 21 -40.35 -35.86 2.17
N ALA A 22 -40.90 -36.83 1.44
CA ALA A 22 -40.14 -37.99 0.96
C ALA A 22 -39.02 -37.58 -0.01
N ALA A 23 -39.26 -36.60 -0.88
CA ALA A 23 -38.26 -36.05 -1.79
C ALA A 23 -37.20 -35.18 -1.08
N PHE A 24 -37.49 -34.64 0.10
CA PHE A 24 -36.56 -33.85 0.90
C PHE A 24 -35.46 -34.71 1.53
N ILE A 25 -35.75 -35.95 1.94
CA ILE A 25 -34.76 -36.82 2.60
C ILE A 25 -33.53 -37.10 1.72
N PRO A 26 -33.67 -37.54 0.44
CA PRO A 26 -32.52 -37.72 -0.45
C PRO A 26 -31.74 -36.42 -0.71
N ARG A 27 -32.45 -35.29 -0.86
CA ARG A 27 -31.84 -33.97 -1.06
C ARG A 27 -31.04 -33.51 0.16
N LEU A 28 -31.58 -33.76 1.36
CA LEU A 28 -30.91 -33.47 2.62
C LEU A 28 -29.63 -34.29 2.75
N PHE A 29 -29.67 -35.58 2.42
CA PHE A 29 -28.48 -36.41 2.41
C PHE A 29 -27.42 -35.89 1.44
N GLY A 30 -27.82 -35.54 0.21
CA GLY A 30 -26.92 -34.93 -0.78
C GLY A 30 -26.29 -33.63 -0.28
N ALA A 31 -27.08 -32.72 0.30
CA ALA A 31 -26.60 -31.47 0.87
C ALA A 31 -25.63 -31.69 2.03
N LEU A 32 -25.88 -32.67 2.90
CA LEU A 32 -24.96 -33.03 3.98
C LEU A 32 -23.61 -33.54 3.47
N VAL A 33 -23.62 -34.37 2.41
CA VAL A 33 -22.38 -34.85 1.77
C VAL A 33 -21.59 -33.68 1.18
N VAL A 34 -22.27 -32.74 0.50
CA VAL A 34 -21.65 -31.53 -0.05
C VAL A 34 -21.03 -30.67 1.06
N LEU A 35 -21.73 -30.45 2.17
CA LEU A 35 -21.21 -29.70 3.31
C LEU A 35 -20.02 -30.40 3.98
N LEU A 36 -20.08 -31.72 4.13
CA LEU A 36 -18.98 -32.50 4.69
C LEU A 36 -17.72 -32.36 3.82
N LEU A 37 -17.88 -32.49 2.50
CA LEU A 37 -16.80 -32.32 1.54
C LEU A 37 -16.25 -30.89 1.60
N GLY A 38 -17.12 -29.88 1.63
CA GLY A 38 -16.75 -28.49 1.77
C GLY A 38 -15.95 -28.19 3.04
N PHE A 39 -16.36 -28.76 4.17
CA PHE A 39 -15.65 -28.63 5.44
C PHE A 39 -14.22 -29.20 5.36
N VAL A 40 -14.06 -30.38 4.75
CA VAL A 40 -12.74 -31.01 4.56
C VAL A 40 -11.85 -30.15 3.67
N VAL A 41 -12.38 -29.68 2.52
CA VAL A 41 -11.64 -28.82 1.58
C VAL A 41 -11.26 -27.49 2.22
N ALA A 42 -12.19 -26.84 2.93
CA ALA A 42 -11.95 -25.58 3.62
C ALA A 42 -10.84 -25.70 4.66
N LYS A 43 -10.88 -26.76 5.49
CA LYS A 43 -9.87 -27.00 6.54
C LYS A 43 -8.50 -27.31 5.95
N LEU A 44 -8.45 -28.05 4.84
CA LEU A 44 -7.22 -28.33 4.12
C LEU A 44 -6.60 -27.03 3.58
N LEU A 45 -7.40 -26.20 2.93
CA LEU A 45 -6.96 -24.92 2.35
C LEU A 45 -6.47 -23.95 3.43
N ASP A 46 -7.21 -23.79 4.53
CA ASP A 46 -6.76 -22.99 5.68
C ASP A 46 -5.39 -23.44 6.17
N THR A 47 -5.25 -24.74 6.45
CA THR A 47 -4.00 -25.28 6.99
C THR A 47 -2.84 -25.06 6.01
N LEU A 48 -3.08 -25.27 4.71
CA LEU A 48 -2.07 -25.13 3.67
C LEU A 48 -1.65 -23.66 3.50
N LEU A 49 -2.62 -22.74 3.35
CA LEU A 49 -2.38 -21.31 3.17
C LEU A 49 -1.73 -20.68 4.41
N SER A 50 -2.27 -20.95 5.60
CA SER A 50 -1.71 -20.47 6.87
C SER A 50 -0.25 -20.86 7.02
N LYS A 51 0.08 -22.14 6.77
CA LYS A 51 1.46 -22.65 6.85
C LYS A 51 2.36 -22.06 5.76
N LEU A 52 1.87 -21.96 4.54
CA LEU A 52 2.64 -21.43 3.41
C LEU A 52 2.99 -19.96 3.66
N LEU A 53 2.01 -19.13 4.03
CA LEU A 53 2.22 -17.71 4.33
C LEU A 53 3.13 -17.49 5.55
N ALA A 54 2.97 -18.30 6.60
CA ALA A 54 3.88 -18.27 7.75
C ALA A 54 5.31 -18.65 7.33
N LYS A 55 5.48 -19.67 6.47
CA LYS A 55 6.78 -20.11 5.95
C LYS A 55 7.44 -19.08 5.04
N LEU A 56 6.65 -18.31 4.28
CA LEU A 56 7.13 -17.16 3.51
C LEU A 56 7.56 -15.98 4.40
N GLY A 57 7.36 -16.07 5.72
CA GLY A 57 7.78 -15.05 6.67
C GLY A 57 6.82 -13.88 6.78
N LEU A 58 5.56 -14.02 6.33
CA LEU A 58 4.57 -12.93 6.38
C LEU A 58 4.43 -12.39 7.80
N ASP A 59 4.34 -13.27 8.80
CA ASP A 59 4.15 -12.86 10.20
C ASP A 59 5.34 -12.05 10.73
N ARG A 60 6.57 -12.38 10.28
CA ARG A 60 7.79 -11.66 10.65
C ARG A 60 7.82 -10.27 10.01
N LEU A 61 7.44 -10.17 8.74
CA LEU A 61 7.32 -8.88 8.06
C LEU A 61 6.29 -7.99 8.76
N MET A 62 5.12 -8.55 9.09
CA MET A 62 4.03 -7.82 9.71
C MET A 62 4.32 -7.41 11.16
N ALA A 63 5.11 -8.18 11.92
CA ALA A 63 5.49 -7.81 13.28
C ALA A 63 6.22 -6.45 13.38
N GLY A 64 6.99 -6.09 12.35
CA GLY A 64 7.69 -4.81 12.28
C GLY A 64 6.82 -3.61 11.88
N THR A 65 5.58 -3.84 11.43
CA THR A 65 4.72 -2.79 10.84
C THR A 65 3.91 -2.01 11.88
N GLY A 66 3.85 -2.52 13.12
CA GLY A 66 2.88 -2.04 14.12
C GLY A 66 1.45 -2.53 13.88
N LEU A 67 1.15 -3.18 12.75
CA LEU A 67 -0.18 -3.76 12.49
C LEU A 67 -0.53 -4.80 13.55
N THR A 68 0.43 -5.64 13.96
CA THR A 68 0.21 -6.61 15.04
C THR A 68 -0.20 -5.93 16.35
N LYS A 69 0.35 -4.74 16.65
CA LYS A 69 -0.06 -3.95 17.82
C LYS A 69 -1.46 -3.38 17.66
N MET A 70 -1.81 -2.93 16.45
CA MET A 70 -3.17 -2.43 16.14
C MET A 70 -4.22 -3.55 16.25
N MET A 71 -3.91 -4.73 15.71
CA MET A 71 -4.75 -5.93 15.82
C MET A 71 -4.91 -6.38 17.28
N ALA A 72 -3.82 -6.37 18.06
CA ALA A 72 -3.89 -6.70 19.48
C ALA A 72 -4.78 -5.73 20.27
N ARG A 73 -4.80 -4.43 19.92
CA ARG A 73 -5.69 -3.43 20.55
C ARG A 73 -7.18 -3.71 20.32
N ILE A 74 -7.53 -4.32 19.19
CA ILE A 74 -8.91 -4.71 18.86
C ILE A 74 -9.22 -6.16 19.27
N GLY A 75 -8.36 -6.79 20.09
CA GLY A 75 -8.56 -8.14 20.62
C GLY A 75 -8.14 -9.28 19.68
N ILE A 76 -7.50 -8.99 18.55
CA ILE A 76 -7.04 -10.00 17.60
C ILE A 76 -5.56 -10.30 17.86
N GLN A 77 -5.31 -11.44 18.50
CA GLN A 77 -3.94 -11.91 18.85
C GLN A 77 -3.43 -13.04 17.94
N VAL A 78 -4.07 -13.27 16.79
CA VAL A 78 -3.64 -14.30 15.84
C VAL A 78 -2.68 -13.73 14.80
N PRO A 79 -1.71 -14.52 14.30
CA PRO A 79 -0.84 -14.11 13.21
C PRO A 79 -1.63 -13.78 11.94
N VAL A 80 -1.10 -12.88 11.11
CA VAL A 80 -1.76 -12.44 9.88
C VAL A 80 -1.90 -13.61 8.90
N SER A 81 -0.91 -14.50 8.84
CA SER A 81 -0.96 -15.74 8.04
C SER A 81 -2.18 -16.61 8.39
N THR A 82 -2.44 -16.78 9.69
CA THR A 82 -3.56 -17.59 10.21
C THR A 82 -4.90 -16.90 9.98
N LEU A 83 -4.94 -15.56 10.09
CA LEU A 83 -6.14 -14.80 9.81
C LEU A 83 -6.56 -14.97 8.33
N ILE A 84 -5.60 -14.91 7.42
CA ILE A 84 -5.84 -15.12 5.98
C ILE A 84 -6.36 -16.54 5.72
N GLY A 85 -5.74 -17.57 6.30
CA GLY A 85 -6.24 -18.94 6.16
C GLY A 85 -7.66 -19.14 6.69
N LYS A 86 -7.99 -18.53 7.84
CA LYS A 86 -9.35 -18.55 8.39
C LYS A 86 -10.36 -17.82 7.50
N ILE A 87 -9.99 -16.71 6.86
CA ILE A 87 -10.86 -16.03 5.89
C ILE A 87 -11.18 -16.98 4.72
N VAL A 88 -10.16 -17.66 4.19
CA VAL A 88 -10.35 -18.64 3.11
C VAL A 88 -11.16 -19.86 3.55
N TYR A 89 -10.99 -20.33 4.80
CA TYR A 89 -11.84 -21.38 5.38
C TYR A 89 -13.33 -21.01 5.29
N TRP A 90 -13.68 -19.84 5.82
CA TRP A 90 -15.07 -19.37 5.83
C TRP A 90 -15.59 -19.12 4.42
N PHE A 91 -14.75 -18.65 3.51
CA PHE A 91 -15.11 -18.48 2.10
C PHE A 91 -15.53 -19.80 1.46
N VAL A 92 -14.63 -20.79 1.52
CA VAL A 92 -14.86 -22.08 0.90
C VAL A 92 -16.09 -22.73 1.52
N LEU A 93 -16.21 -22.70 2.85
CA LEU A 93 -17.39 -23.21 3.54
C LEU A 93 -18.69 -22.53 3.07
N LEU A 94 -18.68 -21.20 2.88
CA LEU A 94 -19.83 -20.45 2.38
C LEU A 94 -20.22 -20.87 0.95
N VAL A 95 -19.26 -21.07 0.05
CA VAL A 95 -19.53 -21.55 -1.32
C VAL A 95 -20.20 -22.93 -1.29
N PHE A 96 -19.69 -23.86 -0.48
CA PHE A 96 -20.32 -25.17 -0.31
C PHE A 96 -21.70 -25.07 0.36
N LEU A 97 -21.90 -24.09 1.25
CA LEU A 97 -23.19 -23.83 1.87
C LEU A 97 -24.23 -23.33 0.85
N VAL A 98 -23.83 -22.47 -0.10
CA VAL A 98 -24.68 -22.06 -1.24
C VAL A 98 -25.12 -23.30 -2.03
N SER A 99 -24.17 -24.14 -2.43
CA SER A 99 -24.46 -25.37 -3.20
C SER A 99 -25.36 -26.36 -2.43
N ALA A 100 -25.19 -26.47 -1.11
CA ALA A 100 -26.04 -27.29 -0.26
C ALA A 100 -27.47 -26.72 -0.17
N ALA A 101 -27.62 -25.40 -0.02
CA ALA A 101 -28.91 -24.73 -0.01
C ALA A 101 -29.65 -24.87 -1.35
N ASP A 102 -28.93 -24.78 -2.48
CA ASP A 102 -29.49 -25.04 -3.81
C ASP A 102 -29.96 -26.49 -3.96
N SER A 103 -29.16 -27.46 -3.49
CA SER A 103 -29.51 -28.90 -3.53
C SER A 103 -30.77 -29.22 -2.72
N LEU A 104 -31.02 -28.46 -1.64
CA LEU A 104 -32.25 -28.55 -0.84
C LEU A 104 -33.47 -27.89 -1.51
N GLY A 105 -33.26 -27.12 -2.58
CA GLY A 105 -34.30 -26.34 -3.24
C GLY A 105 -34.68 -25.09 -2.45
N LEU A 106 -33.75 -24.50 -1.69
CA LEU A 106 -33.96 -23.27 -0.92
C LEU A 106 -33.51 -22.04 -1.73
N GLN A 107 -34.14 -21.77 -2.88
CA GLN A 107 -33.63 -20.77 -3.85
C GLN A 107 -33.48 -19.36 -3.27
N ARG A 108 -34.36 -18.95 -2.34
CA ARG A 108 -34.23 -17.64 -1.69
C ARG A 108 -33.01 -17.56 -0.78
N VAL A 109 -32.71 -18.66 -0.08
CA VAL A 109 -31.57 -18.75 0.83
C VAL A 109 -30.28 -18.79 0.03
N SER A 110 -30.20 -19.65 -0.99
CA SER A 110 -29.01 -19.75 -1.84
C SER A 110 -28.72 -18.46 -2.59
N ALA A 111 -29.74 -17.80 -3.19
CA ALA A 111 -29.54 -16.50 -3.85
C ALA A 111 -29.00 -15.43 -2.90
N THR A 112 -29.47 -15.41 -1.65
CA THR A 112 -28.95 -14.48 -0.63
C THR A 112 -27.50 -14.81 -0.27
N LEU A 113 -27.19 -16.09 -0.05
CA LEU A 113 -25.84 -16.56 0.26
C LEU A 113 -24.87 -16.33 -0.92
N ASP A 114 -25.35 -16.41 -2.16
CA ASP A 114 -24.55 -16.20 -3.37
C ASP A 114 -24.06 -14.76 -3.47
N VAL A 115 -24.89 -13.78 -3.12
CA VAL A 115 -24.47 -12.37 -3.00
C VAL A 115 -23.34 -12.22 -1.99
N PHE A 116 -23.43 -12.87 -0.82
CA PHE A 116 -22.35 -12.87 0.17
C PHE A 116 -21.09 -13.58 -0.34
N ALA A 117 -21.25 -14.72 -1.02
CA ALA A 117 -20.15 -15.48 -1.60
C ALA A 117 -19.40 -14.67 -2.67
N LEU A 118 -20.12 -13.91 -3.51
CA LEU A 118 -19.52 -13.03 -4.52
C LEU A 118 -18.87 -11.77 -3.94
N TYR A 119 -19.30 -11.33 -2.75
CA TYR A 119 -18.67 -10.21 -2.05
C TYR A 119 -17.35 -10.60 -1.37
N LEU A 120 -17.20 -11.86 -0.97
CA LEU A 120 -16.03 -12.28 -0.20
C LEU A 120 -14.70 -12.21 -0.97
N PRO A 121 -14.61 -12.55 -2.28
CA PRO A 121 -13.43 -12.30 -3.10
C PRO A 121 -13.00 -10.82 -3.12
N LYS A 122 -13.96 -9.88 -3.10
CA LYS A 122 -13.69 -8.44 -3.04
C LYS A 122 -13.07 -8.05 -1.71
N VAL A 123 -13.63 -8.56 -0.60
CA VAL A 123 -13.06 -8.37 0.75
C VAL A 123 -11.66 -8.95 0.85
N PHE A 124 -11.44 -10.13 0.25
CA PHE A 124 -10.12 -10.76 0.19
C PHE A 124 -9.13 -9.93 -0.64
N GLY A 125 -9.53 -9.43 -1.80
CA GLY A 125 -8.74 -8.52 -2.62
C GLY A 125 -8.36 -7.24 -1.88
N ALA A 126 -9.31 -6.62 -1.18
CA ALA A 126 -9.06 -5.46 -0.33
C ALA A 126 -8.04 -5.76 0.79
N ALA A 127 -8.18 -6.91 1.46
CA ALA A 127 -7.24 -7.34 2.49
C ALA A 127 -5.82 -7.57 1.94
N LEU A 128 -5.70 -8.18 0.76
CA LEU A 128 -4.42 -8.37 0.07
C LEU A 128 -3.77 -7.04 -0.33
N VAL A 129 -4.55 -6.09 -0.85
CA VAL A 129 -4.07 -4.74 -1.17
C VAL A 129 -3.56 -4.04 0.09
N LEU A 130 -4.30 -4.09 1.20
CA LEU A 130 -3.84 -3.50 2.47
C LEU A 130 -2.54 -4.15 2.95
N LEU A 131 -2.46 -5.48 2.86
CA LEU A 131 -1.28 -6.23 3.26
C LEU A 131 -0.05 -5.81 2.44
N ALA A 132 -0.17 -5.83 1.11
CA ALA A 132 0.88 -5.39 0.20
C ALA A 132 1.25 -3.92 0.43
N GLY A 133 0.25 -3.07 0.64
CA GLY A 133 0.40 -1.65 0.91
C GLY A 133 1.21 -1.36 2.17
N VAL A 134 0.95 -2.08 3.26
CA VAL A 134 1.72 -1.95 4.51
C VAL A 134 3.18 -2.38 4.32
N LEU A 135 3.43 -3.46 3.57
CA LEU A 135 4.79 -3.92 3.25
C LEU A 135 5.54 -2.91 2.38
N LEU A 136 4.88 -2.40 1.33
CA LEU A 136 5.43 -1.35 0.46
C LEU A 136 5.71 -0.07 1.26
N ALA A 137 4.82 0.31 2.16
CA ALA A 137 5.02 1.50 2.99
C ALA A 137 6.26 1.38 3.88
N GLN A 138 6.55 0.20 4.42
CA GLN A 138 7.79 -0.03 5.17
C GLN A 138 9.03 0.06 4.30
N LEU A 139 8.98 -0.53 3.10
CA LEU A 139 10.09 -0.44 2.15
C LEU A 139 10.37 1.03 1.81
N VAL A 140 9.32 1.78 1.47
CA VAL A 140 9.43 3.21 1.16
C VAL A 140 9.96 4.01 2.35
N ASN A 141 9.50 3.73 3.57
CA ASN A 141 10.04 4.36 4.78
C ASN A 141 11.55 4.13 4.91
N GLY A 142 12.01 2.88 4.73
CA GLY A 142 13.42 2.52 4.81
C GLY A 142 14.27 3.18 3.73
N LEU A 143 13.78 3.18 2.49
CA LEU A 143 14.47 3.80 1.35
C LEU A 143 14.59 5.32 1.52
N VAL A 144 13.48 6.00 1.85
CA VAL A 144 13.46 7.46 2.03
C VAL A 144 14.30 7.87 3.22
N ARG A 145 14.20 7.14 4.34
CA ARG A 145 15.03 7.40 5.52
C ARG A 145 16.51 7.20 5.22
N GLY A 146 16.89 6.09 4.59
CA GLY A 146 18.29 5.81 4.24
C GLY A 146 18.87 6.83 3.26
N ALA A 147 18.08 7.26 2.27
CA ALA A 147 18.50 8.32 1.36
C ALA A 147 18.70 9.66 2.10
N ALA A 148 17.77 10.04 2.98
CA ALA A 148 17.89 11.28 3.75
C ALA A 148 19.07 11.25 4.76
N GLU A 149 19.31 10.11 5.42
CA GLU A 149 20.47 9.91 6.29
C GLU A 149 21.79 10.01 5.49
N SER A 150 21.82 9.51 4.25
CA SER A 150 23.04 9.57 3.41
C SER A 150 23.50 10.98 3.03
N VAL A 151 22.61 11.97 3.09
CA VAL A 151 22.91 13.39 2.80
C VAL A 151 23.00 14.22 4.09
N GLY A 152 22.97 13.57 5.27
CA GLY A 152 23.12 14.23 6.56
C GLY A 152 21.89 15.03 7.02
N LEU A 153 20.69 14.65 6.60
CA LEU A 153 19.46 15.32 7.04
C LEU A 153 19.03 14.85 8.43
N ASP A 154 19.01 15.77 9.40
CA ASP A 154 18.58 15.48 10.79
C ASP A 154 17.13 14.97 10.89
N TYR A 155 16.28 15.33 9.92
CA TYR A 155 14.86 14.96 9.84
C TYR A 155 14.58 13.75 8.93
N ALA A 156 15.57 12.92 8.64
CA ALA A 156 15.43 11.73 7.80
C ALA A 156 14.33 10.76 8.29
N ALA A 157 14.24 10.55 9.61
CA ALA A 157 13.23 9.66 10.20
C ALA A 157 11.79 10.19 10.06
N SER A 158 11.59 11.51 10.08
CA SER A 158 10.28 12.11 9.78
C SER A 158 9.93 11.99 8.31
N LEU A 159 10.90 12.19 7.40
CA LEU A 159 10.66 12.12 5.96
C LEU A 159 10.22 10.70 5.55
N GLY A 160 10.89 9.67 6.08
CA GLY A 160 10.48 8.28 5.89
C GLY A 160 9.06 8.00 6.40
N ARG A 161 8.72 8.50 7.60
CA ARG A 161 7.36 8.34 8.17
C ARG A 161 6.27 9.03 7.36
N VAL A 162 6.55 10.21 6.81
CA VAL A 162 5.61 10.92 5.93
C VAL A 162 5.38 10.10 4.65
N ALA A 163 6.44 9.63 4.01
CA ALA A 163 6.34 8.79 2.83
C ALA A 163 5.58 7.48 3.13
N GLN A 164 5.86 6.84 4.27
CA GLN A 164 5.11 5.69 4.76
C GLN A 164 3.61 5.97 4.88
N ALA A 165 3.25 7.08 5.51
CA ALA A 165 1.86 7.47 5.71
C ALA A 165 1.14 7.69 4.36
N MET A 166 1.81 8.31 3.39
CA MET A 166 1.26 8.48 2.04
C MET A 166 0.95 7.14 1.37
N VAL A 167 1.89 6.18 1.41
CA VAL A 167 1.67 4.85 0.83
C VAL A 167 0.52 4.11 1.54
N ILE A 168 0.41 4.22 2.86
CA ILE A 168 -0.69 3.62 3.63
C ILE A 168 -2.03 4.23 3.21
N ILE A 169 -2.12 5.57 3.12
CA ILE A 169 -3.35 6.27 2.71
C ILE A 169 -3.78 5.83 1.31
N ILE A 170 -2.84 5.76 0.36
CA ILE A 170 -3.11 5.27 -1.01
C ILE A 170 -3.60 3.82 -0.97
N SER A 171 -2.94 2.96 -0.20
CA SER A 171 -3.30 1.55 -0.09
C SER A 171 -4.70 1.36 0.50
N ILE A 172 -5.07 2.16 1.49
CA ILE A 172 -6.43 2.19 2.05
C ILE A 172 -7.43 2.62 0.98
N SER A 173 -7.14 3.67 0.20
CA SER A 173 -7.99 4.14 -0.89
C SER A 173 -8.25 3.02 -1.91
N VAL A 174 -7.19 2.35 -2.37
CA VAL A 174 -7.28 1.25 -3.34
C VAL A 174 -8.04 0.06 -2.77
N ALA A 175 -7.82 -0.27 -1.49
CA ALA A 175 -8.53 -1.36 -0.82
C ALA A 175 -10.03 -1.08 -0.68
N ILE A 176 -10.44 0.15 -0.39
CA ILE A 176 -11.86 0.54 -0.35
C ILE A 176 -12.45 0.44 -1.76
N GLY A 177 -11.70 0.81 -2.80
CA GLY A 177 -12.11 0.64 -4.20
C GLY A 177 -12.42 -0.81 -4.58
N GLN A 178 -11.68 -1.78 -4.03
CA GLN A 178 -11.93 -3.22 -4.26
C GLN A 178 -13.29 -3.68 -3.72
N LEU A 179 -13.84 -3.00 -2.72
CA LEU A 179 -15.14 -3.33 -2.14
C LEU A 179 -16.34 -2.85 -2.98
N GLU A 180 -16.09 -2.27 -4.16
CA GLU A 180 -17.09 -1.66 -5.06
C GLU A 180 -17.96 -0.59 -4.38
N VAL A 181 -17.45 0.00 -3.30
CA VAL A 181 -18.01 1.23 -2.77
C VAL A 181 -17.75 2.32 -3.80
N LYS A 182 -18.71 3.23 -4.04
CA LYS A 182 -18.49 4.40 -4.90
C LYS A 182 -17.37 5.28 -4.30
N THR A 183 -16.14 5.07 -4.74
CA THR A 183 -14.96 5.73 -4.18
C THR A 183 -14.54 6.98 -4.95
N ASP A 184 -15.25 7.43 -5.98
CA ASP A 184 -14.82 8.55 -6.80
C ASP A 184 -14.58 9.82 -5.96
N LEU A 185 -15.51 10.15 -5.07
CA LEU A 185 -15.38 11.28 -4.15
C LEU A 185 -14.21 11.08 -3.20
N LEU A 186 -14.08 9.89 -2.61
CA LEU A 186 -13.01 9.56 -1.67
C LEU A 186 -11.63 9.66 -2.34
N ASN A 187 -11.47 9.05 -3.52
CA ASN A 187 -10.24 9.07 -4.31
C ASN A 187 -9.88 10.50 -4.71
N THR A 188 -10.87 11.32 -5.09
CA THR A 188 -10.66 12.73 -5.42
C THR A 188 -10.16 13.52 -4.20
N VAL A 189 -10.80 13.36 -3.04
CA VAL A 189 -10.38 14.04 -1.80
C VAL A 189 -8.96 13.63 -1.41
N ILE A 190 -8.66 12.33 -1.42
CA ILE A 190 -7.31 11.82 -1.12
C ILE A 190 -6.29 12.35 -2.12
N ALA A 191 -6.61 12.34 -3.42
CA ALA A 191 -5.73 12.88 -4.45
C ALA A 191 -5.44 14.37 -4.24
N ILE A 192 -6.46 15.18 -3.95
CA ILE A 192 -6.29 16.62 -3.65
C ILE A 192 -5.36 16.84 -2.46
N VAL A 193 -5.52 16.07 -1.38
CA VAL A 193 -4.66 16.17 -0.18
C VAL A 193 -3.21 15.74 -0.51
N LEU A 194 -3.03 14.62 -1.21
CA LEU A 194 -1.69 14.14 -1.55
C LEU A 194 -0.98 15.07 -2.54
N ILE A 195 -1.71 15.59 -3.54
CA ILE A 195 -1.19 16.56 -4.51
C ILE A 195 -0.85 17.87 -3.81
N SER A 196 -1.68 18.37 -2.89
CA SER A 196 -1.38 19.63 -2.20
C SER A 196 -0.13 19.53 -1.32
N VAL A 197 0.02 18.43 -0.58
CA VAL A 197 1.22 18.15 0.24
C VAL A 197 2.44 17.96 -0.66
N GLY A 198 2.30 17.18 -1.73
CA GLY A 198 3.36 16.95 -2.70
C GLY A 198 3.81 18.24 -3.39
N LEU A 199 2.86 19.09 -3.78
CA LEU A 199 3.13 20.37 -4.42
C LEU A 199 3.79 21.35 -3.43
N ALA A 200 3.32 21.40 -2.19
CA ALA A 200 3.95 22.22 -1.16
C ALA A 200 5.40 21.79 -0.91
N ALA A 201 5.68 20.49 -0.82
CA ALA A 201 7.03 19.95 -0.69
C ALA A 201 7.88 20.25 -1.93
N ALA A 202 7.34 20.05 -3.14
CA ALA A 202 8.04 20.32 -4.39
C ALA A 202 8.41 21.81 -4.53
N LEU A 203 7.50 22.71 -4.17
CA LEU A 203 7.76 24.16 -4.19
C LEU A 203 8.75 24.58 -3.10
N ALA A 204 8.61 24.07 -1.88
CA ALA A 204 9.53 24.37 -0.79
C ALA A 204 10.96 23.94 -1.12
N LEU A 205 11.13 22.71 -1.64
CA LEU A 205 12.44 22.21 -2.05
C LEU A 205 12.95 22.93 -3.30
N GLY A 206 12.13 23.08 -4.34
CA GLY A 206 12.55 23.68 -5.60
C GLY A 206 12.92 25.16 -5.49
N LEU A 207 12.11 25.95 -4.77
CA LEU A 207 12.43 27.37 -4.52
C LEU A 207 13.56 27.52 -3.50
N GLY A 208 13.59 26.67 -2.46
CA GLY A 208 14.63 26.69 -1.43
C GLY A 208 16.01 26.28 -1.94
N SER A 209 16.09 25.37 -2.90
CA SER A 209 17.36 24.90 -3.48
C SER A 209 17.83 25.74 -4.67
N ARG A 210 17.04 26.73 -5.14
CA ARG A 210 17.32 27.50 -6.36
C ARG A 210 18.69 28.18 -6.31
N GLU A 211 19.04 28.81 -5.19
CA GLU A 211 20.30 29.54 -5.04
C GLU A 211 21.50 28.59 -5.08
N ILE A 212 21.43 27.48 -4.32
CA ILE A 212 22.49 26.46 -4.26
C ILE A 212 22.68 25.81 -5.64
N ALA A 213 21.59 25.43 -6.32
CA ALA A 213 21.67 24.86 -7.66
C ALA A 213 22.31 25.83 -8.67
N GLY A 214 22.01 27.13 -8.56
CA GLY A 214 22.65 28.18 -9.35
C GLY A 214 24.16 28.26 -9.10
N GLN A 215 24.60 28.17 -7.85
CA GLN A 215 26.03 28.15 -7.50
C GLN A 215 26.75 26.88 -7.98
N ILE A 216 26.10 25.72 -7.97
CA ILE A 216 26.64 24.45 -8.50
C ILE A 216 26.87 24.57 -10.01
N LEU A 217 25.87 25.05 -10.75
CA LEU A 217 25.98 25.29 -12.19
C LEU A 217 27.10 26.28 -12.49
N ALA A 218 27.17 27.38 -11.73
CA ALA A 218 28.25 28.34 -11.87
C ALA A 218 29.62 27.71 -11.67
N GLY A 219 29.78 26.81 -10.69
CA GLY A 219 31.02 26.08 -10.45
C GLY A 219 31.48 25.22 -11.62
N ILE A 220 30.54 24.60 -12.35
CA ILE A 220 30.88 23.83 -13.56
C ILE A 220 31.50 24.76 -14.61
N TYR A 221 30.88 25.90 -14.88
CA TYR A 221 31.41 26.86 -15.86
C TYR A 221 32.73 27.49 -15.40
N VAL A 222 32.90 27.81 -14.11
CA VAL A 222 34.15 28.36 -13.58
C VAL A 222 35.31 27.37 -13.79
N ARG A 223 35.08 26.06 -13.63
CA ARG A 223 36.10 25.02 -13.91
C ARG A 223 36.47 24.88 -15.38
N GLU A 224 35.59 25.30 -16.28
CA GLU A 224 35.87 25.35 -17.73
C GLU A 224 36.59 26.63 -18.14
N LEU A 225 36.41 27.73 -17.39
CA LEU A 225 36.94 29.05 -17.72
C LEU A 225 38.31 29.34 -17.07
N TYR A 226 38.61 28.75 -15.92
CA TYR A 226 39.80 29.04 -15.13
C TYR A 226 40.50 27.76 -14.64
N GLU A 227 41.80 27.86 -14.41
CA GLU A 227 42.66 26.77 -13.94
C GLU A 227 43.17 27.04 -12.52
N VAL A 228 43.41 25.97 -11.76
CA VAL A 228 44.04 26.06 -10.44
C VAL A 228 45.49 26.55 -10.61
N GLY A 229 45.89 27.52 -9.80
CA GLY A 229 47.18 28.20 -9.89
C GLY A 229 47.15 29.49 -10.74
N GLN A 230 46.02 29.85 -11.34
CA GLN A 230 45.89 31.07 -12.13
C GLN A 230 45.71 32.30 -11.23
N ASP A 231 46.40 33.39 -11.52
CA ASP A 231 46.18 34.68 -10.84
C ASP A 231 44.95 35.38 -11.41
N ILE A 232 43.99 35.66 -10.53
CA ILE A 232 42.75 36.34 -10.91
C ILE A 232 42.48 37.55 -10.00
N GLN A 233 41.83 38.55 -10.58
CA GLN A 233 41.30 39.71 -9.86
C GLN A 233 39.80 39.82 -10.09
N VAL A 234 39.03 39.84 -9.01
CA VAL A 234 37.57 39.91 -9.02
C VAL A 234 37.11 40.98 -8.04
N GLY A 235 36.63 42.09 -8.58
CA GLY A 235 36.38 43.30 -7.78
C GLY A 235 37.67 43.81 -7.14
N ASP A 236 37.67 43.94 -5.82
CA ASP A 236 38.80 44.44 -5.04
C ASP A 236 39.75 43.33 -4.56
N ILE A 237 39.40 42.06 -4.80
CA ILE A 237 40.16 40.91 -4.32
C ILE A 237 41.07 40.41 -5.44
N GLN A 238 42.36 40.29 -5.16
CA GLN A 238 43.36 39.70 -6.05
C GLN A 238 44.04 38.53 -5.34
N GLY A 239 44.16 37.41 -6.03
CA GLY A 239 44.84 36.23 -5.50
C GLY A 239 44.92 35.10 -6.53
N GLN A 240 45.68 34.08 -6.17
CA GLN A 240 45.87 32.89 -6.97
C GLN A 240 44.78 31.87 -6.65
N ILE A 241 44.20 31.22 -7.67
CA ILE A 241 43.20 30.16 -7.46
C ILE A 241 43.86 28.95 -6.80
N GLU A 242 43.43 28.63 -5.59
CA GLU A 242 43.88 27.42 -4.89
C GLU A 242 42.95 26.23 -5.17
N GLU A 243 41.63 26.45 -5.12
CA GLU A 243 40.64 25.40 -5.34
C GLU A 243 39.36 25.94 -5.99
N ILE A 244 38.87 25.28 -7.03
CA ILE A 244 37.54 25.53 -7.60
C ILE A 244 36.54 24.49 -7.06
N GLY A 245 35.94 24.82 -5.92
CA GLY A 245 34.93 23.98 -5.27
C GLY A 245 33.57 23.99 -5.98
N THR A 246 32.65 23.16 -5.50
CA THR A 246 31.32 22.97 -6.13
C THR A 246 30.44 24.22 -6.07
N VAL A 247 30.50 24.98 -4.97
CA VAL A 247 29.68 26.17 -4.71
C VAL A 247 30.50 27.46 -4.58
N LYS A 248 31.80 27.33 -4.32
CA LYS A 248 32.71 28.44 -4.03
C LYS A 248 34.11 28.12 -4.55
N THR A 249 34.86 29.16 -4.90
CA THR A 249 36.27 29.09 -5.30
C THR A 249 37.11 29.75 -4.21
N ILE A 250 38.23 29.13 -3.87
CA ILE A 250 39.17 29.60 -2.85
C ILE A 250 40.36 30.25 -3.55
N LEU A 251 40.66 31.48 -3.15
CA LEU A 251 41.82 32.25 -3.59
C LEU A 251 42.80 32.42 -2.42
N VAL A 252 44.09 32.35 -2.71
CA VAL A 252 45.16 32.73 -1.78
C VAL A 252 45.63 34.13 -2.17
N THR A 253 45.52 35.10 -1.26
CA THR A 253 46.00 36.47 -1.51
C THR A 253 47.53 36.56 -1.38
N SER A 254 48.11 37.66 -1.85
CA SER A 254 49.54 37.97 -1.71
C SER A 254 50.03 37.94 -0.26
N ASP A 255 49.14 38.24 0.69
CA ASP A 255 49.42 38.24 2.13
C ASP A 255 49.30 36.84 2.77
N GLY A 256 48.90 35.84 1.98
CA GLY A 256 48.73 34.44 2.41
C GLY A 256 47.34 34.11 2.98
N ASP A 257 46.38 35.03 2.90
CA ASP A 257 45.02 34.81 3.40
C ASP A 257 44.17 34.00 2.41
N LEU A 258 43.34 33.10 2.94
CA LEU A 258 42.37 32.31 2.17
C LEU A 258 41.05 33.05 2.05
N VAL A 259 40.68 33.43 0.83
CA VAL A 259 39.43 34.14 0.53
C VAL A 259 38.51 33.23 -0.28
N SER A 260 37.30 33.02 0.24
CA SER A 260 36.27 32.19 -0.39
C SER A 260 35.27 33.04 -1.16
N ILE A 261 35.21 32.88 -2.47
CA ILE A 261 34.29 33.62 -3.36
C ILE A 261 33.22 32.66 -3.90
N ALA A 262 31.96 33.10 -3.94
CA ALA A 262 30.88 32.31 -4.53
C ALA A 262 31.10 32.15 -6.05
N ASN A 263 30.90 30.96 -6.60
CA ASN A 263 31.18 30.68 -8.02
C ASN A 263 30.39 31.60 -8.96
N LYS A 264 29.14 31.93 -8.59
CA LYS A 264 28.30 32.85 -9.35
C LYS A 264 28.93 34.25 -9.50
N THR A 265 29.66 34.73 -8.50
CA THR A 265 30.35 36.03 -8.54
C THR A 265 31.40 36.07 -9.64
N LEU A 266 32.10 34.96 -9.89
CA LEU A 266 33.11 34.84 -10.95
C LEU A 266 32.53 34.89 -12.37
N LEU A 267 31.24 34.56 -12.53
CA LEU A 267 30.55 34.62 -13.82
C LEU A 267 29.84 35.95 -14.05
N GLU A 268 29.36 36.59 -12.99
CA GLU A 268 28.57 37.83 -13.08
C GLU A 268 29.44 39.09 -13.07
N HIS A 269 30.66 39.02 -12.52
CA HIS A 269 31.59 40.15 -12.46
C HIS A 269 32.71 40.01 -13.49
N ARG A 270 33.27 41.15 -13.88
CA ARG A 270 34.46 41.16 -14.73
C ARG A 270 35.65 40.60 -13.94
N VAL A 271 36.16 39.46 -14.39
CA VAL A 271 37.38 38.84 -13.88
C VAL A 271 38.53 39.17 -14.81
N ASN A 272 39.59 39.77 -14.28
CA ASN A 272 40.85 39.89 -15.01
C ASN A 272 41.73 38.69 -14.64
N SER A 273 42.27 38.01 -15.64
CA SER A 273 43.27 36.96 -15.43
C SER A 273 44.56 37.32 -16.15
N ARG A 274 45.70 37.07 -15.50
CA ARG A 274 47.05 37.25 -16.04
C ARG A 274 47.89 36.01 -15.88
#